data_AF-A0A8S4A9U9-F1
#
_entry.id   AF-A0A8S4A9U9-F1
#
_cell.length_a   1.000
_cell.length_b   1.000
_cell.length_c   1.000
_cell.angle_alpha   90.00
_cell.angle_beta   90.00
_cell.angle_gamma   90.00
#
_symmetry.space_group_name_H-M   'P 1'
#
loop_
_entity.id
_entity.type
_entity.pdbx_description
1 polymer ?
#
loop_
_entity_poly.entity_id
_entity_poly.type
_entity_poly.pdbx_seq_one_letter_code
_entity_poly.pdbx_strand_id
1 'polypeptide(L)' 'CPENYKAGDVVQQQEGCGIIRCYEDLAEFVGCGSSYVEHDRTSCYISYNTELNYPDCCTPNVVCAGDEGFDETQLA' A
#
# COMPACT_ATOMS: atom_id res chain seq x y z
N CYS A 1 -6.99 9.42 17.92
CA CYS A 1 -6.00 9.42 16.82
C CYS A 1 -4.60 9.22 17.36
N PRO A 2 -3.56 8.95 16.52
CA PRO A 2 -2.18 8.91 17.00
C PRO A 2 -1.86 10.18 17.78
N GLU A 3 -0.93 10.08 18.73
CA GLU A 3 -0.57 11.21 19.59
C GLU A 3 -0.20 12.42 18.73
N ASN A 4 -0.78 13.59 19.04
CA ASN A 4 -0.65 14.88 18.34
C ASN A 4 -1.58 15.17 17.15
N TYR A 5 -2.51 14.27 16.79
CA TYR A 5 -3.50 14.54 15.73
C TYR A 5 -4.91 14.73 16.28
N LYS A 6 -5.67 15.64 15.67
CA LYS A 6 -7.02 16.06 16.09
C LYS A 6 -8.09 15.56 15.11
N ALA A 7 -9.34 15.63 15.54
CA ALA A 7 -10.48 15.35 14.67
C ALA A 7 -10.43 16.22 13.39
N GLY A 8 -10.68 15.60 12.25
CA GLY A 8 -10.55 16.20 10.92
C GLY A 8 -9.19 15.98 10.24
N ASP A 9 -8.16 15.56 10.98
CA ASP A 9 -6.85 15.28 10.39
C ASP A 9 -6.87 13.99 9.54
N VAL A 10 -6.03 14.00 8.51
CA VAL A 10 -5.69 12.82 7.68
C VAL A 10 -4.19 12.61 7.74
N VAL A 11 -3.77 11.45 8.23
CA VAL A 11 -2.36 11.13 8.49
C VAL A 11 -1.92 10.01 7.57
N GLN A 12 -0.83 10.21 6.83
CA GLN A 12 -0.19 9.15 6.04
C GLN A 12 0.51 8.15 6.98
N GLN A 13 0.32 6.86 6.73
CA GLN A 13 1.07 5.83 7.45
C GLN A 13 2.52 5.81 6.96
N GLN A 14 3.47 5.74 7.89
CA GLN A 14 4.90 5.59 7.54
C GLN A 14 5.25 4.15 7.17
N GLU A 15 4.47 3.18 7.65
CA GLU A 15 4.63 1.76 7.33
C GLU A 15 3.39 1.25 6.58
N GLY A 16 3.61 0.76 5.34
CA GLY A 16 2.55 0.31 4.45
C GLY A 16 1.83 1.43 3.70
N CYS A 17 0.86 1.07 2.86
CA CYS A 17 0.08 2.04 2.09
C CYS A 17 -1.31 2.23 2.70
N GLY A 18 -1.55 3.41 3.26
CA GLY A 18 -2.84 3.77 3.84
C GLY A 18 -2.80 5.10 4.60
N ILE A 19 -3.98 5.55 5.03
CA ILE A 19 -4.15 6.74 5.86
C ILE A 19 -4.91 6.42 7.13
N ILE A 20 -4.73 7.27 8.14
CA ILE A 20 -5.59 7.33 9.30
C ILE A 20 -6.46 8.58 9.18
N ARG A 21 -7.77 8.39 9.25
CA ARG A 21 -8.75 9.48 9.36
C ARG A 21 -9.13 9.67 10.81
N CYS A 22 -8.96 10.89 11.31
CA CYS A 22 -9.29 11.26 12.68
C CYS A 22 -10.71 11.82 12.76
N TYR A 23 -11.54 11.21 13.61
CA TYR A 23 -12.84 11.75 14.00
C TYR A 23 -12.79 12.16 15.48
N GLU A 24 -13.89 12.71 16.00
CA GLU A 24 -13.95 13.22 17.39
C GLU A 24 -13.66 12.11 18.41
N ASP A 25 -14.29 10.95 18.25
CA ASP A 25 -14.21 9.85 19.23
C ASP A 25 -13.46 8.61 18.72
N LEU A 26 -13.07 8.58 17.44
CA LEU A 26 -12.44 7.41 16.83
C LEU A 26 -11.41 7.77 15.77
N ALA A 27 -10.55 6.81 15.45
CA ALA A 27 -9.65 6.85 14.31
C ALA A 27 -9.97 5.68 13.38
N GLU A 28 -10.05 5.93 12.09
CA GLU A 28 -10.29 4.91 11.07
C GLU A 28 -9.01 4.73 10.25
N PHE A 29 -8.56 3.48 10.13
CA PHE A 29 -7.53 3.15 9.15
C PHE A 29 -8.18 2.87 7.80
N VAL A 30 -7.73 3.58 6.77
CA VAL A 30 -8.17 3.40 5.39
C VAL A 30 -7.00 2.86 4.58
N GLY A 31 -7.07 1.59 4.22
CA GLY A 31 -6.12 0.93 3.34
C GLY A 31 -6.56 0.92 1.88
N CYS A 32 -5.77 0.23 1.06
CA CYS A 32 -5.98 0.08 -0.39
C CYS A 32 -7.17 -0.80 -0.79
N GLY A 33 -7.76 -1.51 0.17
CA GLY A 33 -8.71 -2.58 -0.12
C GLY A 33 -8.01 -3.80 -0.73
N SER A 34 -8.79 -4.74 -1.24
CA SER A 34 -8.29 -5.94 -1.92
C SER A 34 -8.56 -5.83 -3.41
N SER A 35 -7.52 -6.02 -4.21
CA SER A 35 -7.63 -6.17 -5.66
C SER A 35 -7.06 -7.52 -6.07
N TYR A 36 -7.63 -8.13 -7.11
CA TYR A 36 -7.09 -9.32 -7.74
C TYR A 36 -6.52 -8.91 -9.10
N VAL A 37 -5.23 -9.17 -9.31
CA VAL A 37 -4.54 -8.96 -10.57
C VAL A 37 -4.09 -10.32 -11.06
N GLU A 38 -4.66 -10.78 -12.17
CA GLU A 38 -4.25 -12.03 -12.81
C GLU A 38 -2.84 -11.88 -13.38
N HIS A 39 -1.94 -12.80 -13.04
CA HIS A 39 -0.55 -12.84 -13.50
C HIS A 39 0.01 -14.26 -13.42
N ASP A 40 1.11 -14.52 -14.14
CA ASP A 40 1.86 -15.78 -14.01
C ASP A 40 2.66 -15.79 -12.70
N ARG A 41 2.19 -16.54 -11.71
CA ARG A 41 2.81 -16.63 -10.38
C ARG A 41 4.15 -17.37 -10.35
N THR A 42 4.55 -18.02 -11.45
CA THR A 42 5.83 -18.72 -11.55
C THR A 42 6.98 -17.81 -12.00
N SER A 43 6.64 -16.68 -12.65
CA SER A 43 7.61 -15.76 -13.23
C SER A 43 7.39 -14.29 -12.84
N CYS A 44 6.25 -13.96 -12.23
CA CYS A 44 5.91 -12.59 -11.84
C CYS A 44 5.34 -12.53 -10.42
N TYR A 45 5.51 -11.38 -9.77
CA TYR A 45 4.90 -11.05 -8.47
C TYR A 45 4.25 -9.66 -8.51
N ILE A 46 3.38 -9.41 -7.53
CA ILE A 46 2.78 -8.09 -7.33
C ILE A 46 3.66 -7.28 -6.39
N SER A 47 4.06 -6.09 -6.85
CA SER A 47 4.79 -5.10 -6.07
C SER A 47 3.94 -3.82 -5.91
N TYR A 48 4.11 -3.13 -4.79
CA TYR A 48 3.48 -1.84 -4.53
C TYR A 48 4.56 -0.80 -4.31
N ASN A 49 4.39 0.39 -4.88
CA ASN A 49 5.32 1.48 -4.64
C ASN A 49 4.98 2.17 -3.32
N THR A 50 5.67 1.79 -2.24
CA THR A 50 5.47 2.35 -0.89
C THR A 50 6.11 3.72 -0.69
N GLU A 51 6.80 4.28 -1.69
CA GLU A 51 7.34 5.65 -1.63
C GLU A 51 6.27 6.70 -1.97
N LEU A 52 5.16 6.28 -2.59
CA LEU A 52 4.05 7.16 -2.91
C LEU A 52 3.11 7.31 -1.71
N ASN A 53 2.39 8.43 -1.66
CA ASN A 53 1.34 8.64 -0.67
C ASN A 53 0.06 7.89 -1.07
N TYR A 54 -0.79 7.57 -0.10
CA TYR A 54 -2.14 7.07 -0.40
C TYR A 54 -2.96 8.13 -1.17
N PRO A 55 -3.77 7.75 -2.17
CA PRO A 55 -4.05 6.37 -2.62
C PRO A 55 -3.07 5.85 -3.67
N ASP A 56 -2.08 6.61 -4.11
CA ASP A 56 -1.23 6.26 -5.25
C ASP A 56 -0.34 5.03 -4.98
N CYS A 57 0.12 4.85 -3.73
CA CYS A 57 0.83 3.63 -3.31
C CYS A 57 -0.01 2.35 -3.36
N CYS A 58 -1.33 2.46 -3.57
CA CYS A 58 -2.23 1.31 -3.65
C CYS A 58 -2.25 0.65 -5.03
N THR A 59 -1.63 1.26 -6.03
CA THR A 59 -1.65 0.71 -7.39
C THR A 59 -0.69 -0.47 -7.47
N PRO A 60 -1.17 -1.70 -7.72
CA PRO A 60 -0.30 -2.85 -7.89
C PRO A 60 0.47 -2.74 -9.20
N ASN A 61 1.75 -3.07 -9.16
CA ASN A 61 2.59 -3.27 -10.33
C ASN A 61 2.90 -4.76 -10.44
N VAL A 62 2.76 -5.33 -11.63
CA VAL A 62 3.22 -6.69 -11.92
C VAL A 62 4.69 -6.58 -12.32
N VAL A 63 5.57 -7.26 -11.60
CA VAL A 63 7.00 -7.32 -11.89
C VAL A 63 7.35 -8.75 -12.28
N CYS A 64 7.91 -8.93 -13.47
CA CYS A 64 8.19 -10.23 -14.07
C CYS A 64 9.69 -10.49 -14.23
N ALA A 65 10.06 -11.76 -14.34
CA ALA A 65 11.42 -12.18 -14.61
C ALA A 65 11.95 -11.52 -15.89
N GLY A 66 13.04 -10.76 -15.76
CA GLY A 66 13.63 -9.97 -16.85
C GLY A 66 13.35 -8.46 -16.75
N ASP A 67 12.43 -8.03 -15.89
CA ASP A 67 12.22 -6.62 -15.59
C ASP A 67 13.36 -6.06 -14.72
N GLU A 68 13.66 -4.78 -14.88
CA GLU A 68 14.62 -4.07 -14.04
C GLU A 68 14.13 -4.05 -12.58
N GLY A 69 15.00 -4.48 -11.65
CA GLY A 69 14.64 -4.56 -10.23
C GLY A 69 13.83 -5.80 -9.84
N PHE A 70 13.72 -6.81 -10.73
CA PHE A 70 13.14 -8.10 -10.38
C PHE A 70 13.91 -8.78 -9.23
N ASP A 71 13.18 -9.20 -8.20
CA ASP A 71 13.69 -9.93 -7.05
C ASP A 71 13.02 -11.30 -6.96
N GLU A 72 13.79 -12.35 -7.24
CA GLU A 72 13.32 -13.75 -7.21
C GLU A 72 12.78 -14.16 -5.83
N THR A 73 13.21 -13.51 -4.75
CA THR A 73 12.75 -13.83 -3.39
C THR A 73 11.30 -13.42 -3.12
N GLN A 74 10.68 -12.64 -4.00
CA GLN A 74 9.29 -12.20 -3.92
C GLN A 74 8.31 -13.20 -4.57
N LEU A 75 8.81 -14.22 -5.29
CA LEU A 75 7.97 -15.28 -5.82
C LEU A 75 7.37 -16.10 -4.66
N ALA A 76 6.05 -16.33 -4.72
CA ALA A 76 5.26 -16.99 -3.68
C ALA A 76 5.25 -18.53 -3.80
#